data_AF-A0A924XPF2-F1
#
_entry.id   AF-A0A924XPF2-F1
#
_cell.length_a   1.000
_cell.length_b   1.000
_cell.length_c   1.000
_cell.angle_alpha   90.00
_cell.angle_beta   90.00
_cell.angle_gamma   90.00
#
_symmetry.space_group_name_H-M   'P 1'
#
loop_
_entity.id
_entity.type
_entity.pdbx_description
1 polymer ?
#
loop_
_entity_poly.entity_id
_entity_poly.type
_entity_poly.pdbx_seq_one_letter_code
_entity_poly.pdbx_strand_id
1 'polypeptide(L)'
;MRRLIYAALRVVGALDRRLREKLTLAGWLVLGAMGAAAASGLDTNLTVTSRAFTFLVALLGLAWLASYFFRARVEAGRAMPRYATSGEPFSYHVSVVNRGARTLTGTLLQEHFRDPRPTFDEWRRAREPGEERRNWFDRNVGYFRWRWLIERRLPRDASTAALPPIGPGERVTLRLVFT
;
A
#
# COMPACT_ATOMS: atom_id res chain seq x y z
N MET A 1 4.27 3.21 -27.78
CA MET A 1 4.63 2.17 -26.78
C MET A 1 4.98 2.73 -25.40
N ARG A 2 6.00 3.60 -25.23
CA ARG A 2 6.43 4.07 -23.89
C ARG A 2 5.33 4.70 -23.00
N ARG A 3 4.37 5.42 -23.59
CA ARG A 3 3.21 5.97 -22.83
C ARG A 3 2.29 4.87 -22.28
N LEU A 4 2.10 3.77 -23.01
CA LEU A 4 1.31 2.62 -22.57
C LEU A 4 2.01 1.89 -21.42
N ILE A 5 3.32 1.67 -21.54
CA ILE A 5 4.14 1.10 -20.47
C ILE A 5 4.07 1.96 -19.21
N TYR A 6 4.22 3.28 -19.33
CA TYR A 6 4.06 4.20 -18.21
C TYR A 6 2.66 4.13 -17.57
N ALA A 7 1.61 4.11 -18.39
CA ALA A 7 0.24 3.98 -17.90
C ALA A 7 0.04 2.66 -17.13
N ALA A 8 0.55 1.55 -17.67
CA ALA A 8 0.52 0.24 -17.01
C ALA A 8 1.28 0.27 -15.68
N LEU A 9 2.51 0.79 -15.63
CA LEU A 9 3.29 0.93 -14.40
C LEU A 9 2.54 1.77 -13.34
N ARG A 10 1.90 2.86 -13.76
CA ARG A 10 1.14 3.73 -12.87
C ARG A 10 -0.11 3.05 -12.33
N VAL A 11 -0.85 2.32 -13.17
CA VAL A 11 -2.06 1.57 -12.78
C VAL A 11 -1.71 0.40 -11.87
N VAL A 12 -0.73 -0.43 -12.25
CA VAL A 12 -0.25 -1.56 -11.45
C VAL A 12 0.27 -1.06 -10.11
N GLY A 13 1.07 0.01 -10.09
CA GLY A 13 1.54 0.60 -8.82
C GLY A 13 0.41 1.20 -7.98
N ALA A 14 -0.64 1.76 -8.60
CA ALA A 14 -1.83 2.23 -7.87
C ALA A 14 -2.58 1.07 -7.22
N LEU A 15 -2.73 -0.02 -7.97
CA LEU A 15 -3.44 -1.21 -7.57
C LEU A 15 -2.68 -1.93 -6.45
N ASP A 16 -1.38 -2.18 -6.62
CA ASP A 16 -0.53 -2.77 -5.57
C ASP A 16 -0.61 -1.98 -4.26
N ARG A 17 -0.47 -0.64 -4.31
CA ARG A 17 -0.61 0.20 -3.12
C ARG A 17 -1.99 0.05 -2.46
N ARG A 18 -3.08 0.15 -3.24
CA ARG A 18 -4.44 0.01 -2.71
C ARG A 18 -4.71 -1.37 -2.13
N LEU A 19 -4.18 -2.43 -2.75
CA LEU A 19 -4.32 -3.79 -2.26
C LEU A 19 -3.57 -3.97 -0.93
N ARG A 20 -2.33 -3.49 -0.84
CA ARG A 20 -1.55 -3.55 0.41
C ARG A 20 -2.17 -2.75 1.56
N GLU A 21 -2.77 -1.61 1.26
CA GLU A 21 -3.44 -0.77 2.27
C GLU A 21 -4.78 -1.35 2.76
N LYS A 22 -5.50 -2.07 1.91
CA LYS A 22 -6.88 -2.52 2.21
C LYS A 22 -7.01 -4.00 2.55
N LEU A 23 -6.16 -4.86 2.00
CA LEU A 23 -6.24 -6.30 2.23
C LEU A 23 -5.52 -6.65 3.54
N THR A 24 -6.28 -7.26 4.44
CA THR A 24 -5.74 -7.95 5.60
C THR A 24 -4.99 -9.20 5.17
N LEU A 25 -4.25 -9.83 6.09
CA LEU A 25 -3.58 -11.11 5.82
C LEU A 25 -4.57 -12.19 5.36
N ALA A 26 -5.76 -12.26 5.97
CA ALA A 26 -6.84 -13.12 5.52
C ALA A 26 -7.34 -12.74 4.11
N GLY A 27 -7.44 -11.45 3.82
CA GLY A 27 -7.76 -10.97 2.48
C GLY A 27 -6.76 -11.42 1.42
N TRP A 28 -5.45 -11.39 1.73
CA TRP A 28 -4.40 -11.90 0.84
C TRP A 28 -4.52 -13.41 0.60
N LEU A 29 -4.85 -14.19 1.64
CA LEU A 29 -5.11 -15.63 1.49
C LEU A 29 -6.30 -15.90 0.57
N VAL A 30 -7.41 -15.17 0.76
CA VAL A 30 -8.60 -15.28 -0.10
C VAL A 30 -8.27 -14.90 -1.55
N LEU A 31 -7.52 -13.83 -1.76
CA LEU A 31 -7.08 -13.39 -3.09
C LEU A 31 -6.17 -14.43 -3.77
N GLY A 32 -5.24 -15.03 -3.02
CA GLY A 32 -4.37 -16.10 -3.49
C GLY A 32 -5.14 -17.37 -3.85
N ALA A 33 -6.07 -17.79 -2.98
CA ALA A 33 -6.96 -18.93 -3.22
C ALA A 33 -7.84 -18.71 -4.46
N MET A 34 -8.34 -17.48 -4.65
CA MET A 34 -9.10 -17.10 -5.85
C MET A 34 -8.24 -17.22 -7.11
N GLY A 35 -6.98 -16.78 -7.06
CA GLY A 35 -6.03 -16.94 -8.16
C GLY A 35 -5.74 -18.42 -8.50
N ALA A 36 -5.56 -19.26 -7.49
CA ALA A 36 -5.38 -20.71 -7.67
C ALA A 36 -6.64 -21.35 -8.29
N ALA A 37 -7.83 -21.01 -7.78
CA ALA A 37 -9.09 -21.48 -8.33
C ALA A 37 -9.30 -21.01 -9.78
N ALA A 38 -8.92 -19.78 -10.12
CA ALA A 38 -8.99 -19.28 -11.49
C ALA A 38 -8.07 -20.05 -12.45
N ALA A 39 -6.84 -20.37 -12.01
CA ALA A 39 -5.89 -21.15 -12.81
C ALA A 39 -6.38 -22.59 -13.02
N SER A 40 -6.93 -23.22 -11.98
CA SER A 40 -7.49 -24.57 -12.05
C SER A 40 -8.83 -24.62 -12.79
N GLY A 41 -9.57 -23.51 -12.86
CA GLY A 41 -10.87 -23.40 -13.54
C GLY A 41 -10.78 -23.38 -15.06
N LEU A 42 -9.56 -23.35 -15.64
CA LEU A 42 -9.34 -23.53 -17.08
C LEU A 42 -9.74 -24.96 -17.53
N ASP A 43 -9.73 -25.93 -16.62
CA ASP A 43 -10.38 -27.23 -16.83
C ASP A 43 -11.83 -27.17 -16.35
N THR A 44 -12.71 -26.72 -17.26
CA THR A 44 -14.15 -26.45 -17.01
C THR A 44 -14.94 -27.69 -16.56
N ASN A 45 -14.34 -28.89 -16.59
CA ASN A 45 -14.97 -30.11 -16.06
C ASN A 45 -15.08 -30.09 -14.52
N LEU A 46 -14.31 -29.25 -13.84
CA LEU A 46 -14.28 -29.15 -12.39
C LEU A 46 -15.32 -28.14 -11.86
N THR A 47 -16.56 -28.60 -11.72
CA THR A 47 -17.67 -27.76 -11.20
C THR A 47 -17.39 -27.21 -9.78
N VAL A 48 -16.60 -27.92 -8.97
CA VAL A 48 -16.20 -27.48 -7.62
C VAL A 48 -15.31 -26.23 -7.68
N THR A 49 -14.38 -26.17 -8.61
CA THR A 49 -13.42 -25.06 -8.76
C THR A 49 -14.15 -23.77 -9.15
N SER A 50 -15.08 -23.85 -10.10
CA SER A 50 -15.89 -22.69 -10.53
C SER A 50 -16.78 -22.16 -9.40
N ARG A 51 -17.37 -23.05 -8.59
CA ARG A 51 -18.16 -22.66 -7.40
C ARG A 51 -17.27 -21.99 -6.34
N ALA A 52 -16.10 -22.55 -6.06
CA ALA A 52 -15.14 -21.98 -5.13
C ALA A 52 -14.68 -20.59 -5.58
N PHE A 53 -14.32 -20.43 -6.85
CA PHE A 53 -13.96 -19.14 -7.44
C PHE A 53 -15.08 -18.10 -7.25
N THR A 54 -16.32 -18.46 -7.62
CA THR A 54 -17.48 -17.58 -7.52
C THR A 54 -17.74 -17.16 -6.06
N PHE A 55 -17.62 -18.10 -5.13
CA PHE A 55 -17.73 -17.83 -3.69
C PHE A 55 -16.66 -16.86 -3.19
N LEU A 56 -15.39 -17.05 -3.57
CA LEU A 56 -14.29 -16.17 -3.16
C LEU A 56 -14.44 -14.76 -3.74
N VAL A 57 -14.90 -14.63 -4.98
CA VAL A 57 -15.24 -13.33 -5.60
C VAL A 57 -16.36 -12.65 -4.82
N ALA A 58 -17.43 -13.36 -4.49
CA ALA A 58 -18.54 -12.82 -3.71
C ALA A 58 -18.08 -12.38 -2.31
N LEU A 59 -17.24 -13.17 -1.64
CA LEU A 59 -16.69 -12.85 -0.33
C LEU A 59 -15.84 -11.58 -0.36
N LEU A 60 -14.94 -11.43 -1.35
CA LEU A 60 -14.15 -10.21 -1.54
C LEU A 60 -15.03 -9.00 -1.87
N GLY A 61 -16.05 -9.18 -2.70
CA GLY A 61 -17.02 -8.14 -3.03
C GLY A 61 -17.78 -7.63 -1.80
N LEU A 62 -18.27 -8.54 -0.96
CA LEU A 62 -18.94 -8.21 0.30
C LEU A 62 -17.99 -7.52 1.29
N ALA A 63 -16.75 -8.01 1.43
CA ALA A 63 -15.73 -7.38 2.27
C ALA A 63 -15.42 -5.95 1.80
N TRP A 64 -15.31 -5.74 0.48
CA TRP A 64 -15.09 -4.43 -0.11
C TRP A 64 -16.27 -3.48 0.15
N LEU A 65 -17.51 -3.95 -0.01
CA LEU A 65 -18.72 -3.18 0.34
C LEU A 65 -18.76 -2.83 1.83
N ALA A 66 -18.51 -3.82 2.70
CA ALA A 66 -18.44 -3.62 4.16
C ALA A 66 -17.39 -2.57 4.55
N SER A 67 -16.27 -2.50 3.83
CA SER A 67 -15.20 -1.52 4.09
C SER A 67 -15.65 -0.06 3.94
N TYR A 68 -16.67 0.23 3.13
CA TYR A 68 -17.22 1.58 3.00
C TYR A 68 -18.08 2.01 4.20
N PHE A 69 -18.70 1.04 4.87
CA PHE A 69 -19.52 1.27 6.06
C PHE A 69 -18.67 1.39 7.32
N PHE A 70 -17.48 0.79 7.35
CA PHE A 70 -16.54 0.97 8.46
C PHE A 70 -15.87 2.34 8.39
N ARG A 71 -16.25 3.25 9.29
CA ARG A 71 -15.61 4.57 9.44
C ARG A 71 -15.23 4.79 10.90
N ALA A 72 -13.94 4.64 11.20
CA ALA A 72 -13.41 5.03 12.50
C ALA A 72 -13.40 6.57 12.61
N ARG A 73 -13.96 7.11 13.70
CA ARG A 73 -13.90 8.55 14.00
C ARG A 73 -12.64 8.80 14.82
N VAL A 74 -11.55 9.11 14.13
CA VAL A 74 -10.24 9.32 14.73
C VAL A 74 -9.71 10.68 14.33
N GLU A 75 -9.14 11.39 15.30
CA GLU A 75 -8.41 12.63 15.07
C GLU A 75 -6.92 12.35 15.29
N ALA A 76 -6.10 12.65 14.29
CA ALA A 76 -4.65 12.47 14.36
C ALA A 76 -3.95 13.82 14.21
N GLY A 77 -3.08 14.14 15.16
CA GLY A 77 -2.23 15.33 15.16
C GLY A 77 -0.76 14.92 15.08
N ARG A 78 0.05 15.71 14.37
CA ARG A 78 1.49 15.49 14.25
C ARG A 78 2.26 16.68 14.79
N ALA A 79 3.20 16.42 15.70
CA ALA A 79 4.11 17.43 16.24
C ALA A 79 5.46 17.30 15.53
N MET A 80 5.60 18.00 14.40
CA MET A 80 6.82 17.96 13.59
C MET A 80 7.96 18.77 14.23
N PRO A 81 9.22 18.32 14.10
CA PRO A 81 10.36 19.17 14.44
C PRO A 81 10.40 20.41 13.55
N ARG A 82 11.00 21.50 14.05
CA ARG A 82 11.13 22.75 13.29
C ARG A 82 11.90 22.57 11.98
N TYR A 83 12.89 21.69 11.98
CA TYR A 83 13.74 21.39 10.83
C TYR A 83 14.00 19.88 10.76
N ALA A 84 14.13 19.35 9.55
CA ALA A 84 14.58 18.00 9.27
C ALA A 84 15.58 18.07 8.10
N THR A 85 16.70 17.35 8.22
CA THR A 85 17.77 17.33 7.22
C THR A 85 17.63 16.09 6.35
N SER A 86 17.78 16.23 5.03
CA SER A 86 17.71 15.10 4.12
C SER A 86 18.86 14.13 4.37
N GLY A 87 18.54 12.84 4.57
CA GLY A 87 19.52 11.79 4.82
C GLY A 87 19.91 11.61 6.29
N GLU A 88 19.42 12.46 7.19
CA GLU A 88 19.60 12.32 8.64
C GLU A 88 18.33 11.73 9.26
N PRO A 89 18.45 10.81 10.24
CA PRO A 89 17.31 10.25 10.92
C PRO A 89 16.57 11.34 11.69
N PHE A 90 15.24 11.32 11.62
CA PHE A 90 14.41 12.24 12.39
C PHE A 90 13.25 11.51 13.05
N SER A 91 12.76 12.08 14.15
CA SER A 91 11.63 11.53 14.90
C SER A 91 10.63 12.60 15.24
N TYR A 92 9.34 12.25 15.23
CA TYR A 92 8.25 13.13 15.65
C TYR A 92 7.20 12.35 16.43
N HIS A 93 6.36 13.09 17.15
CA HIS A 93 5.27 12.52 17.92
C HIS A 93 3.96 12.64 17.14
N VAL A 94 3.19 11.57 17.16
CA VAL A 94 1.83 11.52 16.62
C VAL A 94 0.87 11.29 17.78
N SER A 95 -0.08 12.21 17.94
CA SER A 95 -1.18 12.08 18.90
C SER A 95 -2.43 11.57 18.17
N VAL A 96 -2.99 10.46 18.63
CA VAL A 96 -4.21 9.87 18.10
C VAL A 96 -5.30 9.97 19.17
N VAL A 97 -6.45 10.53 18.80
CA VAL A 97 -7.62 10.67 19.69
C VAL A 97 -8.79 9.91 19.10
N ASN A 98 -9.39 9.02 19.88
CA ASN A 98 -10.61 8.33 19.50
C ASN A 98 -11.82 9.25 19.74
N ARG A 99 -12.46 9.72 18.67
CA ARG A 99 -13.70 10.52 18.72
C ARG A 99 -14.97 9.67 18.52
N GLY A 100 -14.81 8.35 18.45
CA GLY A 100 -15.90 7.39 18.33
C GLY A 100 -16.49 7.00 19.68
N ALA A 101 -17.61 6.29 19.63
CA ALA A 101 -18.30 5.76 20.82
C ALA A 101 -17.79 4.37 21.25
N ARG A 102 -16.94 3.72 20.44
CA ARG A 102 -16.41 2.38 20.70
C ARG A 102 -14.90 2.45 20.92
N THR A 103 -14.37 1.57 21.75
CA THR A 103 -12.92 1.39 21.92
C THR A 103 -12.29 0.98 20.59
N LEU A 104 -11.23 1.68 20.21
CA LEU A 104 -10.44 1.39 19.03
C LEU A 104 -9.41 0.30 19.39
N THR A 105 -9.53 -0.89 18.81
CA THR A 105 -8.64 -2.03 19.08
C THR A 105 -8.02 -2.57 17.80
N GLY A 106 -6.86 -3.23 17.89
CA GLY A 106 -6.20 -3.87 16.75
C GLY A 106 -5.81 -2.89 15.62
N THR A 107 -5.51 -1.63 15.96
CA THR A 107 -5.23 -0.59 14.96
C THR A 107 -3.74 -0.39 14.81
N LEU A 108 -3.32 -0.15 13.56
CA LEU A 108 -1.96 0.20 13.20
C LEU A 108 -1.88 1.68 12.82
N LEU A 109 -0.86 2.36 13.30
CA LEU A 109 -0.48 3.69 12.85
C LEU A 109 0.58 3.56 11.76
N GLN A 110 0.28 4.10 10.58
CA GLN A 110 1.19 4.14 9.44
C GLN A 110 1.20 5.54 8.85
N GLU A 111 2.39 6.10 8.59
CA GLU A 111 2.53 7.38 7.90
C GLU A 111 2.23 7.20 6.40
N HIS A 112 1.34 8.02 5.87
CA HIS A 112 1.03 8.03 4.44
C HIS A 112 1.71 9.21 3.75
N PHE A 113 2.80 8.91 3.04
CA PHE A 113 3.55 9.91 2.28
C PHE A 113 2.82 10.39 1.03
N ARG A 114 3.24 11.55 0.52
CA ARG A 114 2.79 12.04 -0.78
C ARG A 114 3.12 11.01 -1.85
N ASP A 115 2.25 10.89 -2.85
CA ASP A 115 2.45 9.98 -3.98
C ASP A 115 3.86 10.13 -4.59
N PRO A 116 4.72 9.11 -4.47
CA PRO A 116 6.11 9.19 -4.92
C PRO A 116 6.25 8.93 -6.41
N ARG A 117 5.18 8.54 -7.12
CA ARG A 117 5.27 8.09 -8.52
C ARG A 117 5.74 9.22 -9.44
N PRO A 118 6.69 8.96 -10.36
CA PRO A 118 7.20 9.97 -11.27
C PRO A 118 6.16 10.36 -12.34
N THR A 119 6.29 11.59 -12.82
CA THR A 119 5.61 12.01 -14.05
C THR A 119 6.18 11.27 -15.25
N PHE A 120 5.44 11.28 -16.38
CA PHE A 120 5.90 10.62 -17.60
C PHE A 120 7.25 11.17 -18.09
N ASP A 121 7.43 12.48 -18.05
CA ASP A 121 8.66 13.12 -18.53
C ASP A 121 9.85 12.82 -17.62
N GLU A 122 9.67 12.82 -16.30
CA GLU A 122 10.70 12.41 -15.34
C GLU A 122 11.13 10.96 -15.58
N TRP A 123 10.17 10.02 -15.66
CA TRP A 123 10.47 8.61 -15.90
C TRP A 123 11.15 8.36 -17.26
N ARG A 124 10.75 9.09 -18.30
CA ARG A 124 11.33 8.96 -19.64
C ARG A 124 12.77 9.46 -19.70
N ARG A 125 13.06 10.59 -19.03
CA ARG A 125 14.37 11.25 -19.05
C ARG A 125 15.36 10.66 -18.05
N ALA A 126 14.87 10.10 -16.95
CA ALA A 126 15.73 9.50 -15.94
C ALA A 126 16.59 8.36 -16.52
N ARG A 127 17.76 8.20 -15.91
CA ARG A 127 18.69 7.09 -16.12
C ARG A 127 19.02 6.53 -14.76
N GLU A 128 18.71 5.25 -14.57
CA GLU A 128 19.08 4.60 -13.32
C GLU A 128 20.57 4.21 -13.34
N PRO A 129 21.26 4.21 -12.18
CA PRO A 129 22.59 3.64 -12.10
C PRO A 129 22.60 2.17 -12.55
N GLY A 130 23.51 1.81 -13.45
CA GLY A 130 23.64 0.43 -13.93
C GLY A 130 22.62 0.00 -15.00
N GLU A 131 21.82 0.92 -15.54
CA GLU A 131 20.84 0.62 -16.60
C GLU A 131 21.47 -0.07 -17.83
N GLU A 132 22.72 0.26 -18.14
CA GLU A 132 23.46 -0.26 -19.30
C GLU A 132 23.82 -1.74 -19.18
N ARG A 133 23.91 -2.25 -17.94
CA ARG A 133 24.20 -3.66 -17.66
C ARG A 133 22.95 -4.54 -17.72
N ARG A 134 21.76 -3.94 -17.85
CA ARG A 134 20.50 -4.68 -17.90
C ARG A 134 20.21 -5.18 -19.30
N ASN A 135 19.39 -6.23 -19.37
CA ASN A 135 18.91 -6.75 -20.65
C ASN A 135 18.07 -5.70 -21.41
N TRP A 136 17.89 -5.92 -22.71
CA TRP A 136 17.13 -5.00 -23.57
C TRP A 136 15.67 -4.81 -23.11
N PHE A 137 15.04 -5.86 -22.59
CA PHE A 137 13.65 -5.84 -22.16
C PHE A 137 13.45 -4.92 -20.95
N ASP A 138 14.25 -5.10 -19.90
CA ASP A 138 14.22 -4.30 -18.67
C ASP A 138 14.49 -2.83 -18.94
N ARG A 139 15.42 -2.55 -19.86
CA ARG A 139 15.72 -1.19 -20.29
C ARG A 139 14.56 -0.53 -21.03
N ASN A 140 13.80 -1.31 -21.82
CA ASN A 140 12.67 -0.81 -22.58
C ASN A 140 11.39 -0.66 -21.73
N VAL A 141 11.14 -1.61 -20.82
CA VAL A 141 10.04 -1.57 -19.86
C VAL A 141 10.28 -0.53 -18.77
N GLY A 142 11.53 -0.33 -18.34
CA GLY A 142 11.91 0.71 -17.39
C GLY A 142 11.31 0.54 -16.00
N TYR A 143 11.00 -0.70 -15.60
CA TYR A 143 10.44 -1.02 -14.27
C TYR A 143 11.43 -0.68 -13.15
N PHE A 144 12.71 -1.04 -13.32
CA PHE A 144 13.74 -0.72 -12.32
C PHE A 144 13.96 0.78 -12.17
N ARG A 145 14.01 1.51 -13.29
CA ARG A 145 14.04 2.98 -13.27
C ARG A 145 12.84 3.59 -12.54
N TRP A 146 11.64 3.02 -12.76
CA TRP A 146 10.43 3.42 -12.05
C TRP A 146 10.53 3.17 -10.55
N ARG A 147 10.97 1.97 -10.13
CA ARG A 147 11.22 1.61 -8.73
C ARG A 147 12.25 2.52 -8.07
N TRP A 148 13.38 2.73 -8.73
CA TRP A 148 14.47 3.58 -8.26
C TRP A 148 14.00 5.03 -8.02
N LEU A 149 13.19 5.59 -8.93
CA LEU A 149 12.62 6.94 -8.74
C LEU A 149 11.68 7.01 -7.53
N ILE A 150 10.90 5.96 -7.28
CA ILE A 150 9.99 5.88 -6.12
C ILE A 150 10.78 5.72 -4.82
N GLU A 151 11.75 4.81 -4.79
CA GLU A 151 12.58 4.51 -3.61
C GLU A 151 13.41 5.73 -3.17
N ARG A 152 13.80 6.61 -4.11
CA ARG A 152 14.49 7.87 -3.77
C ARG A 152 13.59 8.94 -3.15
N ARG A 153 12.27 8.79 -3.25
CA ARG A 153 11.27 9.78 -2.80
C ARG A 153 10.55 9.34 -1.51
N LEU A 154 10.74 8.08 -1.12
CA LEU A 154 10.19 7.51 0.11
C LEU A 154 11.33 7.31 1.11
N PRO A 155 11.07 7.48 2.42
CA PRO A 155 11.98 7.00 3.46
C PRO A 155 12.19 5.50 3.31
N ARG A 156 13.38 5.01 3.68
CA ARG A 156 13.67 3.57 3.59
C ARG A 156 12.90 2.80 4.65
N ASP A 157 12.79 3.39 5.84
CA ASP A 157 12.14 2.80 7.00
C ASP A 157 10.85 3.55 7.34
N ALA A 158 9.77 3.23 6.63
CA ALA A 158 8.42 3.65 7.03
C ALA A 158 7.92 2.71 8.13
N SER A 159 8.18 3.06 9.40
CA SER A 159 7.75 2.25 10.53
C SER A 159 6.22 2.25 10.67
N THR A 160 5.65 1.06 10.84
CA THR A 160 4.25 0.87 11.25
C THR A 160 4.24 0.58 12.73
N ALA A 161 3.48 1.32 13.51
CA ALA A 161 3.40 1.17 14.96
C ALA A 161 2.03 0.64 15.39
N ALA A 162 2.00 -0.40 16.22
CA ALA A 162 0.76 -0.87 16.81
C ALA A 162 0.25 0.13 17.86
N LEU A 163 -1.02 0.51 17.76
CA LEU A 163 -1.67 1.34 18.77
C LEU A 163 -2.22 0.43 19.88
N PRO A 164 -2.03 0.78 21.16
CA PRO A 164 -2.79 0.14 22.23
C PRO A 164 -4.29 0.42 22.09
N PRO A 165 -5.17 -0.35 22.75
CA PRO A 165 -6.59 -0.04 22.81
C PRO A 165 -6.84 1.41 23.26
N ILE A 166 -7.62 2.17 22.48
CA ILE A 166 -7.95 3.58 22.79
C ILE A 166 -9.44 3.69 23.09
N GLY A 167 -9.79 3.98 24.34
CA GLY A 167 -11.17 4.21 24.76
C GLY A 167 -11.81 5.44 24.10
N PRO A 168 -13.14 5.58 24.13
CA PRO A 168 -13.83 6.79 23.67
C PRO A 168 -13.30 8.06 24.35
N GLY A 169 -12.85 9.05 23.57
CA GLY A 169 -12.28 10.30 24.06
C GLY A 169 -10.82 10.23 24.51
N GLU A 170 -10.24 9.03 24.58
CA GLU A 170 -8.86 8.83 25.02
C GLU A 170 -7.85 9.26 23.94
N ARG A 171 -6.68 9.72 24.40
CA ARG A 171 -5.57 10.15 23.56
C ARG A 171 -4.35 9.28 23.83
N VAL A 172 -3.74 8.78 22.76
CA VAL A 172 -2.45 8.08 22.80
C VAL A 172 -1.44 8.85 21.98
N THR A 173 -0.21 8.93 22.47
CA THR A 173 0.92 9.55 21.75
C THR A 173 1.97 8.49 21.46
N LEU A 174 2.40 8.40 20.21
CA LEU A 174 3.48 7.51 19.77
C LEU A 174 4.61 8.31 19.14
N ARG A 175 5.83 7.85 19.34
CA ARG A 175 7.01 8.38 18.65
C ARG A 175 7.26 7.55 17.39
N LEU A 176 7.31 8.21 16.24
CA LEU A 176 7.72 7.62 14.98
C LEU A 176 9.14 8.06 14.64
N VAL A 177 9.93 7.14 14.10
CA VAL A 177 11.32 7.38 13.66
C VAL A 177 11.41 7.00 12.19
N PHE A 178 12.09 7.84 11.41
CA PHE A 178 12.31 7.65 9.98
C PHE A 178 13.78 7.84 9.64
N THR A 179 14.23 7.06 8.65
CA THR A 179 15.58 7.07 8.06
C THR A 179 15.49 7.26 6.55
#